data_AF-A0AAU4AJ70-F1
#
_entry.id   AF-A0AAU4AJ70-F1
#
_cell.length_a   1.000
_cell.length_b   1.000
_cell.length_c   1.000
_cell.angle_alpha   90.00
_cell.angle_beta   90.00
_cell.angle_gamma   90.00
#
_symmetry.space_group_name_H-M   'P 1'
#
loop_
_entity.id
_entity.type
_entity.pdbx_description
1 polymer ?
#
loop_
_entity_poly.entity_id
_entity_poly.type
_entity_poly.pdbx_seq_one_letter_code
_entity_poly.pdbx_strand_id
1 'polypeptide(L)' 'MLRETLEVFLANNCSWTRTAEALHLHVNTVHYRMERVEALTGRDLSRLDHKLDLYAALRC' A
#
# COMPACT_ATOMS: atom_id res chain seq x y z
N MET A 1 8.11 3.14 7.13
CA MET A 1 7.60 3.97 6.02
C MET A 1 6.99 3.15 4.88
N LEU A 2 7.70 2.49 3.93
CA LEU A 2 7.01 1.78 2.82
C LEU A 2 6.12 0.62 3.30
N ARG A 3 6.68 -0.28 4.13
CA ARG A 3 5.94 -1.40 4.74
C ARG A 3 4.71 -0.92 5.52
N GLU A 4 4.93 0.02 6.43
CA GLU A 4 3.88 0.69 7.20
C GLU A 4 2.82 1.37 6.32
N THR A 5 3.22 2.04 5.23
CA THR A 5 2.27 2.66 4.29
C THR A 5 1.43 1.59 3.61
N LEU A 6 2.03 0.45 3.24
CA LEU A 6 1.31 -0.67 2.63
C LEU A 6 0.35 -1.33 3.62
N GLU A 7 0.77 -1.56 4.87
CA GLU A 7 -0.09 -2.10 5.94
C GLU A 7 -1.33 -1.21 6.14
N VAL A 8 -1.13 0.11 6.29
CA VAL A 8 -2.23 1.07 6.47
C VAL A 8 -3.08 1.18 5.20
N PHE A 9 -2.49 1.09 4.02
CA PHE A 9 -3.22 1.10 2.75
C PHE A 9 -4.16 -0.08 2.60
N LEU A 10 -3.68 -1.29 2.88
CA LEU A 10 -4.49 -2.51 2.86
C LEU A 10 -5.58 -2.47 3.94
N ALA A 11 -5.27 -1.99 5.15
CA ALA A 11 -6.25 -1.80 6.23
C ALA A 11 -7.34 -0.78 5.88
N ASN A 12 -7.05 0.22 5.05
CA ASN A 12 -7.99 1.24 4.59
C ASN A 12 -8.71 0.89 3.28
N ASN A 13 -8.85 -0.40 2.97
CA ASN A 13 -9.50 -0.89 1.73
C ASN A 13 -8.86 -0.31 0.46
N CYS A 14 -7.53 -0.14 0.45
CA CYS A 14 -6.77 0.44 -0.67
C CYS A 14 -7.20 1.87 -1.02
N SER A 15 -7.70 2.64 -0.05
CA SER A 15 -8.09 4.04 -0.25
C SER A 15 -6.88 4.96 -0.07
N TRP A 16 -6.51 5.67 -1.12
CA TRP A 16 -5.43 6.66 -1.11
C TRP A 16 -5.65 7.77 -0.09
N THR A 17 -6.86 8.34 -0.06
CA THR A 17 -7.21 9.47 0.81
C THR A 17 -7.21 9.07 2.28
N ARG A 18 -7.89 7.96 2.63
CA ARG A 18 -7.93 7.48 4.02
C ARG A 18 -6.54 7.07 4.54
N THR A 19 -5.72 6.50 3.67
CA THR A 19 -4.32 6.15 4.02
C THR A 19 -3.48 7.40 4.27
N ALA A 20 -3.65 8.43 3.43
CA ALA A 20 -2.98 9.71 3.58
C ALA A 20 -3.37 10.41 4.88
N GLU A 21 -4.67 10.44 5.19
CA GLU A 21 -5.21 10.96 6.45
C GLU A 21 -4.65 10.19 7.66
N ALA A 22 -4.70 8.85 7.64
CA ALA A 22 -4.24 8.00 8.73
C ALA A 22 -2.72 8.13 9.01
N LEU A 23 -1.92 8.43 7.98
CA LEU A 23 -0.47 8.60 8.10
C LEU A 23 -0.05 10.07 8.24
N HIS A 24 -1.00 11.01 8.22
CA HIS A 24 -0.73 12.45 8.17
C HIS A 24 0.21 12.85 7.02
N LEU A 25 -0.01 12.26 5.83
CA LEU A 25 0.75 12.50 4.62
C LEU A 25 -0.12 13.16 3.55
N HIS A 26 0.51 13.78 2.57
CA HIS A 26 -0.18 14.16 1.34
C HIS A 26 -0.47 12.91 0.50
N VAL A 27 -1.61 12.89 -0.21
CA VAL A 27 -2.04 11.74 -1.03
C VAL A 27 -1.01 11.34 -2.09
N ASN A 28 -0.34 12.31 -2.70
CA ASN A 28 0.76 12.06 -3.66
C ASN A 28 1.92 11.29 -3.04
N THR A 29 2.22 11.50 -1.75
CA THR A 29 3.26 10.73 -1.07
C THR A 29 2.85 9.27 -0.90
N VAL A 30 1.56 8.99 -0.66
CA VAL A 30 1.05 7.62 -0.60
C VAL A 30 1.13 6.96 -1.98
N HIS A 31 0.71 7.65 -3.05
CA HIS A 31 0.86 7.17 -4.43
C HIS A 31 2.30 6.78 -4.75
N TYR A 32 3.25 7.71 -4.57
CA TYR A 32 4.67 7.44 -4.82
C TYR A 32 5.20 6.23 -4.02
N ARG A 33 4.76 6.09 -2.77
CA ARG A 33 5.18 4.96 -1.93
C ARG A 33 4.59 3.64 -2.43
N MET A 34 3.35 3.63 -2.90
CA MET A 34 2.74 2.43 -3.47
C MET A 34 3.37 2.05 -4.81
N GLU A 35 3.62 3.00 -5.71
CA GLU A 35 4.38 2.74 -6.95
C GLU A 35 5.74 2.11 -6.64
N ARG A 36 6.42 2.61 -5.59
CA ARG A 36 7.69 2.03 -5.15
C ARG A 36 7.55 0.63 -4.55
N VAL A 37 6.44 0.33 -3.87
CA VAL A 37 6.12 -1.04 -3.41
C VAL A 37 5.93 -1.96 -4.61
N GLU A 38 5.17 -1.53 -5.63
CA GLU A 38 4.95 -2.32 -6.85
C GLU A 38 6.27 -2.60 -7.57
N ALA A 39 7.13 -1.59 -7.72
CA ALA A 39 8.45 -1.73 -8.34
C ALA A 39 9.39 -2.68 -7.58
N LEU A 40 9.35 -2.67 -6.24
CA LEU A 40 10.21 -3.53 -5.41
C LEU A 40 9.73 -4.98 -5.34
N THR A 41 8.42 -5.20 -5.44
CA THR A 41 7.81 -6.52 -5.23
C THR A 41 7.40 -7.20 -6.53
N GLY A 42 7.33 -6.46 -7.64
CA GLY A 42 6.75 -6.93 -8.90
C GLY A 42 5.26 -7.23 -8.79
N ARG A 43 4.57 -6.68 -7.78
CA ARG A 43 3.14 -6.87 -7.54
C ARG A 43 2.37 -5.61 -7.87
N ASP A 44 1.43 -5.72 -8.79
CA ASP A 44 0.47 -4.68 -9.18
C ASP A 44 -0.71 -4.61 -8.19
N LEU A 45 -0.84 -3.47 -7.49
CA LEU A 45 -1.86 -3.16 -6.47
C LEU A 45 -3.24 -2.88 -7.06
N SER A 46 -3.41 -2.81 -8.38
CA SER A 46 -4.73 -2.81 -9.01
C SER A 46 -5.37 -4.20 -8.95
N ARG A 47 -4.56 -5.26 -8.96
CA ARG A 47 -5.01 -6.66 -8.99
C ARG A 47 -5.24 -7.26 -7.61
N LEU A 48 -6.33 -8.01 -7.45
CA LEU A 48 -6.73 -8.58 -6.15
C LEU A 48 -5.77 -9.67 -5.67
N ASP A 49 -5.37 -10.58 -6.55
CA ASP A 49 -4.42 -11.66 -6.26
C ASP A 49 -3.08 -11.12 -5.73
N HIS A 50 -2.55 -10.07 -6.36
CA HIS A 50 -1.32 -9.42 -5.90
C HIS A 50 -1.49 -8.70 -4.55
N LYS A 51 -2.64 -8.08 -4.29
CA LYS A 51 -2.96 -7.49 -2.98
C LYS A 51 -3.03 -8.57 -1.90
N LEU A 52 -3.59 -9.73 -2.21
CA LEU A 52 -3.64 -10.87 -1.28
C LEU A 52 -2.23 -11.43 -1.00
N ASP A 53 -1.37 -11.55 -2.00
CA ASP A 53 0.03 -11.95 -1.84
C ASP A 53 0.77 -11.00 -0.89
N LEU A 54 0.65 -9.69 -1.10
CA LEU A 54 1.27 -8.68 -0.24
C LEU A 54 0.71 -8.70 1.18
N TYR A 55 -0.61 -8.89 1.32
CA TYR A 55 -1.25 -9.03 2.61
C TYR A 55 -0.74 -10.27 3.37
N ALA A 56 -0.62 -11.42 2.69
CA ALA A 56 -0.08 -12.63 3.27
C ALA A 56 1.38 -12.44 3.69
N ALA A 57 2.20 -11.82 2.83
CA ALA A 57 3.61 -11.55 3.11
C ALA A 57 3.83 -10.64 4.34
N LEU A 58 2.88 -9.76 4.67
CA LEU A 58 2.94 -8.91 5.87
C LEU A 58 2.60 -9.64 7.18
N ARG A 59 2.04 -10.85 7.10
CA ARG A 59 1.61 -11.66 8.27
C ARG A 59 2.52 -12.85 8.54
N CYS A 60 3.56 -13.02 7.73
CA CYS A 60 4.63 -14.01 7.90
C CYS A 60 5.82 -13.36 8.61
#